data_AF-A0A376B7D1-F1
#
_entry.id   AF-A0A376B7D1-F1
#
_cell.length_a   1.000
_cell.length_b   1.000
_cell.length_c   1.000
_cell.angle_alpha   90.00
_cell.angle_beta   90.00
_cell.angle_gamma   90.00
#
_symmetry.space_group_name_H-M   'P 1'
#
loop_
_entity.id
_entity.type
_entity.pdbx_description
1 polymer ?
#
loop_
_entity_poly.entity_id
_entity_poly.type
_entity_poly.pdbx_seq_one_letter_code
_entity_poly.pdbx_strand_id
1 'polypeptide(L)'
;MIPFISGHEDLIHDVAYDFYGRHLATCSSDQHVKVFRLDKETNEWILSDSWKAHDSSIVSLDWASPEFGRLIVTASYDKKIKIWEEDPDIPEGSGKRWINVTTLNDSIGPLFSVKFAPSHFGLRIGCIGNDGILRIYDALEPSDLKSWTITSELKVLATPPASHLQSDFELVWCPSRFYQETIVCCALDQGLIYQRNKEGKLFLAATLPGHKGLIRSVSWAPSIGRTYQLVATGCKDGNVRIFKITDHNKYIASNYSGNGDNEANNSTIAVELIAEKDDHKGEVWSVSWNLTGTVLSSAGDDGKVRLWKSSYSDEFQCMSVITPQKR
;
A
#
# COMPACT_ATOMS: atom_id res chain seq x y z
N MET A 1 -16.00 1.33 -20.98
CA MET A 1 -14.89 2.28 -20.78
C MET A 1 -13.87 1.98 -21.86
N ILE A 2 -13.47 2.99 -22.63
CA ILE A 2 -12.52 2.84 -23.74
C ILE A 2 -11.11 2.97 -23.15
N PRO A 3 -10.13 2.14 -23.55
CA PRO A 3 -8.75 2.33 -23.13
C PRO A 3 -8.23 3.68 -23.63
N PHE A 4 -7.47 4.39 -22.79
CA PHE A 4 -6.84 5.67 -23.15
C PHE A 4 -5.31 5.55 -23.06
N ILE A 5 -4.62 6.47 -23.73
CA ILE A 5 -3.16 6.51 -23.76
C ILE A 5 -2.70 7.37 -22.58
N SER A 6 -1.82 6.82 -21.73
CA SER A 6 -1.25 7.55 -20.59
C SER A 6 -0.29 8.66 -21.02
N GLY A 7 0.37 8.50 -22.18
CA GLY A 7 1.38 9.43 -22.68
C GLY A 7 2.71 9.36 -21.91
N HIS A 8 2.96 8.26 -21.19
CA HIS A 8 4.27 7.93 -20.64
C HIS A 8 5.18 7.33 -21.73
N GLU A 9 6.48 7.62 -21.65
CA GLU A 9 7.47 7.11 -22.62
C GLU A 9 8.04 5.75 -22.23
N ASP A 10 7.91 5.38 -20.95
CA ASP A 10 8.46 4.15 -20.37
C ASP A 10 7.42 3.44 -19.49
N LEU A 11 7.79 2.30 -18.92
CA LEU A 11 6.93 1.44 -18.10
C LEU A 11 6.28 2.20 -16.95
N ILE A 12 4.98 1.97 -16.76
CA ILE A 12 4.21 2.48 -15.62
C ILE A 12 4.35 1.49 -14.47
N HIS A 13 4.71 1.98 -13.29
CA HIS A 13 4.92 1.13 -12.11
C HIS A 13 3.70 1.08 -11.20
N ASP A 14 3.12 2.24 -10.86
CA ASP A 14 2.00 2.34 -9.93
C ASP A 14 0.91 3.28 -10.45
N VAL A 15 -0.31 3.01 -10.02
CA VAL A 15 -1.52 3.76 -10.35
C VAL A 15 -2.39 3.85 -9.10
N ALA A 16 -2.68 5.08 -8.66
CA ALA A 16 -3.47 5.31 -7.47
C ALA A 16 -4.66 6.24 -7.73
N TYR A 17 -5.82 5.85 -7.22
CA TYR A 17 -7.03 6.68 -7.22
C TYR A 17 -7.01 7.67 -6.05
N ASP A 18 -7.62 8.83 -6.25
CA ASP A 18 -7.99 9.69 -5.13
C ASP A 18 -9.11 9.07 -4.28
N PHE A 19 -9.34 9.62 -3.10
CA PHE A 19 -10.39 9.17 -2.18
C PHE A 19 -11.80 9.13 -2.82
N TYR A 20 -12.07 10.01 -3.80
CA TYR A 20 -13.37 10.13 -4.46
C TYR A 20 -13.51 9.28 -5.72
N GLY A 21 -12.44 8.60 -6.17
CA GLY A 21 -12.38 7.88 -7.44
C GLY A 21 -12.53 8.76 -8.69
N ARG A 22 -12.25 10.07 -8.58
CA ARG A 22 -12.38 11.05 -9.68
C ARG A 22 -11.05 11.53 -10.24
N HIS A 23 -9.96 11.35 -9.50
CA HIS A 23 -8.61 11.59 -10.00
C HIS A 23 -7.82 10.29 -9.96
N LEU A 24 -6.94 10.15 -10.93
CA LEU A 24 -6.04 9.03 -11.09
C LEU A 24 -4.63 9.57 -11.24
N ALA A 25 -3.71 9.14 -10.41
CA ALA A 25 -2.30 9.46 -10.56
C ALA A 25 -1.54 8.23 -11.06
N THR A 26 -0.62 8.45 -11.99
CA THR A 26 0.24 7.42 -12.56
C THR A 26 1.71 7.83 -12.43
N CYS A 27 2.58 6.85 -12.18
CA CYS A 27 4.02 7.06 -12.13
C CYS A 27 4.77 6.06 -13.02
N SER A 28 5.90 6.49 -13.57
CA SER A 28 6.64 5.73 -14.58
C SER A 28 8.15 5.84 -14.40
N SER A 29 8.87 4.93 -15.06
CA SER A 29 10.32 5.00 -15.27
C SER A 29 10.78 6.25 -16.01
N ASP A 30 9.89 6.91 -16.77
CA ASP A 30 10.18 8.16 -17.49
C ASP A 30 10.36 9.39 -16.57
N GLN A 31 10.35 9.18 -15.25
CA GLN A 31 10.56 10.19 -14.20
C GLN A 31 9.41 11.21 -14.08
N HIS A 32 8.30 10.97 -14.77
CA HIS A 32 7.12 11.82 -14.73
C HIS A 32 6.01 11.23 -13.87
N VAL A 33 5.25 12.15 -13.27
CA VAL A 33 3.96 11.85 -12.67
C VAL A 33 2.91 12.51 -13.55
N LYS A 34 1.83 11.78 -13.81
CA LYS A 34 0.68 12.30 -14.53
C LYS A 34 -0.55 12.14 -13.67
N VAL A 35 -1.38 13.19 -13.64
CA VAL A 35 -2.66 13.17 -12.96
C VAL A 35 -3.76 13.32 -14.00
N PHE A 36 -4.72 12.42 -13.98
CA PHE A 36 -5.89 12.40 -14.84
C PHE A 36 -7.13 12.73 -14.01
N ARG A 37 -8.02 13.53 -14.59
CA ARG A 37 -9.33 13.85 -14.04
C ARG A 37 -10.40 13.12 -14.85
N LEU A 38 -11.37 12.54 -14.15
CA LEU A 38 -12.56 11.98 -14.78
C LEU A 38 -13.55 13.11 -15.06
N ASP A 39 -13.83 13.35 -16.34
CA ASP A 39 -14.85 14.31 -16.73
C ASP A 39 -16.26 13.75 -16.50
N LYS A 40 -17.16 14.58 -15.95
CA LYS A 40 -18.50 14.13 -15.55
C LYS A 40 -19.46 13.99 -16.73
N GLU A 41 -19.26 14.77 -17.78
CA GLU A 41 -20.16 14.81 -18.93
C GLU A 41 -19.83 13.71 -19.93
N THR A 42 -18.53 13.56 -20.25
CA THR A 42 -18.05 12.56 -21.22
C THR A 42 -17.75 11.20 -20.56
N ASN A 43 -17.54 11.16 -19.24
CA ASN A 43 -17.09 9.97 -18.51
C ASN A 43 -15.74 9.42 -19.06
N GLU A 44 -14.91 10.32 -19.58
CA GLU A 44 -13.58 10.04 -20.10
C GLU A 44 -12.49 10.57 -19.15
N TRP A 45 -11.34 9.90 -19.17
CA TRP A 45 -10.16 10.33 -18.42
C TRP A 45 -9.38 11.35 -19.24
N ILE A 46 -9.24 12.55 -18.70
CA ILE A 46 -8.53 13.66 -19.32
C ILE A 46 -7.27 13.96 -18.51
N LEU A 47 -6.15 14.20 -19.18
CA LEU A 47 -4.92 14.60 -18.52
C LEU A 47 -5.10 15.98 -17.86
N SER A 48 -4.96 16.03 -16.53
CA SER A 48 -5.02 17.27 -15.74
C SER A 48 -3.65 17.91 -15.66
N ASP A 49 -2.59 17.18 -15.31
CA ASP A 49 -1.22 17.70 -15.36
C ASP A 49 -0.18 16.59 -15.56
N SER A 50 0.99 16.99 -16.07
CA SER A 50 2.16 16.12 -16.28
C SER A 50 3.42 16.89 -15.96
N TRP A 51 4.23 16.40 -15.02
CA TRP A 51 5.48 17.06 -14.64
C TRP A 51 6.58 16.05 -14.32
N LYS A 52 7.84 16.50 -14.45
CA LYS A 52 9.01 15.73 -14.04
C LYS A 52 9.15 15.81 -12.52
N ALA A 53 8.98 14.68 -11.83
CA ALA A 53 8.98 14.65 -10.37
C ALA A 53 10.35 14.25 -9.79
N HIS A 54 11.03 13.29 -10.39
CA HIS A 54 12.26 12.69 -9.84
C HIS A 54 13.42 12.68 -10.85
N ASP A 55 14.61 12.31 -10.37
CA ASP A 55 15.81 12.16 -11.20
C ASP A 55 16.02 10.70 -11.67
N SER A 56 15.16 9.79 -11.23
CA SER A 56 15.18 8.35 -11.55
C SER A 56 13.75 7.78 -11.60
N SER A 57 13.63 6.49 -11.89
CA SER A 57 12.35 5.77 -11.99
C SER A 57 11.50 5.96 -10.73
N ILE A 58 10.22 6.27 -10.92
CA ILE A 58 9.25 6.42 -9.82
C ILE A 58 8.50 5.10 -9.71
N VAL A 59 8.56 4.48 -8.53
CA VAL A 59 8.08 3.10 -8.35
C VAL A 59 6.74 3.07 -7.65
N SER A 60 6.50 3.97 -6.69
CA SER A 60 5.28 3.97 -5.89
C SER A 60 4.73 5.37 -5.72
N LEU A 61 3.41 5.43 -5.70
CA LEU A 61 2.64 6.66 -5.54
C LEU A 61 1.47 6.40 -4.58
N ASP A 62 1.10 7.43 -3.81
CA ASP A 62 -0.11 7.38 -3.00
C ASP A 62 -0.75 8.75 -2.79
N TRP A 63 -2.06 8.76 -2.52
CA TRP A 63 -2.83 9.97 -2.24
C TRP A 63 -3.08 10.12 -0.74
N ALA A 64 -2.96 11.34 -0.23
CA ALA A 64 -3.35 11.63 1.14
C ALA A 64 -4.88 11.69 1.29
N SER A 65 -5.34 11.63 2.54
CA SER A 65 -6.73 11.93 2.87
C SER A 65 -7.09 13.36 2.45
N PRO A 66 -8.27 13.60 1.85
CA PRO A 66 -8.71 14.94 1.44
C PRO A 66 -8.80 15.97 2.56
N GLU A 67 -8.81 15.54 3.82
CA GLU A 67 -8.85 16.44 4.99
C GLU A 67 -7.56 17.26 5.15
N PHE A 68 -6.44 16.79 4.60
CA PHE A 68 -5.15 17.48 4.60
C PHE A 68 -4.87 18.23 3.29
N GLY A 69 -5.87 18.35 2.42
CA GLY A 69 -5.72 18.90 1.08
C GLY A 69 -5.44 17.84 0.03
N ARG A 70 -4.97 18.28 -1.14
CA ARG A 70 -4.66 17.40 -2.27
C ARG A 70 -3.17 17.16 -2.32
N LEU A 71 -2.74 16.11 -1.64
CA LEU A 71 -1.34 15.73 -1.54
C LEU A 71 -1.08 14.39 -2.22
N ILE A 72 0.03 14.33 -2.94
CA ILE A 72 0.59 13.11 -3.51
C ILE A 72 1.96 12.88 -2.91
N VAL A 73 2.25 11.64 -2.55
CA VAL A 73 3.60 11.20 -2.21
C VAL A 73 4.15 10.32 -3.32
N THR A 74 5.42 10.52 -3.65
CA THR A 74 6.14 9.73 -4.64
C THR A 74 7.43 9.18 -4.09
N ALA A 75 7.71 7.91 -4.36
CA ALA A 75 8.98 7.25 -4.03
C ALA A 75 9.70 6.80 -5.30
N SER A 76 11.02 6.99 -5.30
CA SER A 76 11.86 6.74 -6.46
C SER A 76 13.14 6.00 -6.11
N TYR A 77 13.74 5.39 -7.13
CA TYR A 77 15.10 4.87 -7.07
C TYR A 77 16.19 5.93 -6.90
N ASP A 78 15.85 7.22 -6.99
CA ASP A 78 16.75 8.33 -6.60
C ASP A 78 16.95 8.47 -5.09
N LYS A 79 16.35 7.57 -4.29
CA LYS A 79 16.43 7.48 -2.83
C LYS A 79 15.68 8.58 -2.09
N LYS A 80 14.91 9.39 -2.81
CA LYS A 80 14.14 10.50 -2.26
C LYS A 80 12.66 10.15 -2.23
N ILE A 81 11.99 10.67 -1.22
CA ILE A 81 10.53 10.77 -1.18
C ILE A 81 10.19 12.23 -1.44
N LYS A 82 9.26 12.48 -2.36
CA LYS A 82 8.77 13.84 -2.59
C LYS A 82 7.29 13.91 -2.29
N ILE A 83 6.89 15.04 -1.73
CA ILE A 83 5.51 15.33 -1.36
C ILE A 83 5.08 16.55 -2.17
N TRP A 84 3.97 16.38 -2.86
CA TRP A 84 3.44 17.34 -3.82
C TRP A 84 2.09 17.83 -3.36
N GLU A 85 1.88 19.14 -3.45
CA GLU A 85 0.60 19.79 -3.20
C GLU A 85 0.06 20.36 -4.51
N GLU A 86 -1.24 20.19 -4.74
CA GLU A 86 -1.91 20.76 -5.89
C GLU A 86 -2.28 22.23 -5.64
N ASP A 87 -1.80 23.13 -6.49
CA ASP A 87 -2.24 24.52 -6.53
C ASP A 87 -3.42 24.67 -7.51
N PRO A 88 -4.64 24.99 -7.03
CA PRO A 88 -5.81 25.13 -7.89
C PRO A 88 -5.74 26.35 -8.82
N ASP A 89 -4.95 27.37 -8.49
CA ASP A 89 -4.86 28.63 -9.25
C ASP A 89 -4.07 28.46 -10.55
N ILE A 90 -3.23 27.42 -10.63
CA ILE A 90 -2.44 27.10 -11.81
C ILE A 90 -3.28 26.26 -12.80
N PRO A 91 -3.37 26.64 -14.08
CA PRO A 91 -4.17 25.92 -15.05
C PRO A 91 -3.68 24.49 -15.31
N GLU A 92 -4.62 23.60 -15.65
CA GLU A 92 -4.38 22.24 -16.12
C GLU A 92 -3.45 22.24 -17.37
N GLY A 93 -2.54 21.27 -17.45
CA GLY A 93 -1.59 21.09 -18.56
C GLY A 93 -0.37 22.01 -18.55
N SER A 94 -0.17 22.78 -17.48
CA SER A 94 0.97 23.70 -17.34
C SER A 94 2.29 23.03 -16.94
N GLY A 95 2.25 21.81 -16.41
CA GLY A 95 3.39 21.09 -15.82
C GLY A 95 3.89 21.68 -14.50
N LYS A 96 3.14 22.62 -13.93
CA LYS A 96 3.51 23.36 -12.70
C LYS A 96 2.42 23.36 -11.64
N ARG A 97 1.31 22.66 -11.89
CA ARG A 97 0.16 22.65 -10.98
C ARG A 97 0.49 21.98 -9.65
N TRP A 98 1.40 21.01 -9.69
CA TRP A 98 1.89 20.30 -8.51
C TRP A 98 3.20 20.88 -8.03
N ILE A 99 3.18 21.43 -6.82
CA ILE A 99 4.34 22.07 -6.19
C ILE A 99 4.99 21.08 -5.24
N ASN A 100 6.31 20.89 -5.37
CA ASN A 100 7.06 20.09 -4.41
C ASN A 100 7.16 20.86 -3.09
N VAL A 101 6.51 20.34 -2.06
CA VAL A 101 6.51 20.94 -0.72
C VAL A 101 7.72 20.47 0.08
N THR A 102 8.04 19.18 0.02
CA THR A 102 9.13 18.57 0.80
C THR A 102 9.79 17.45 0.04
N THR A 103 11.10 17.35 0.22
CA THR A 103 11.91 16.22 -0.24
C THR A 103 12.60 15.58 0.97
N LEU A 104 12.29 14.32 1.24
CA LEU A 104 12.91 13.51 2.29
C LEU A 104 14.05 12.70 1.67
N ASN A 105 15.23 12.76 2.27
CA ASN A 105 16.47 12.22 1.72
C ASN A 105 17.23 11.32 2.70
N ASP A 106 16.55 10.77 3.71
CA ASP A 106 17.18 9.97 4.76
C ASP A 106 17.51 8.54 4.32
N SER A 107 16.87 8.04 3.26
CA SER A 107 17.14 6.69 2.77
C SER A 107 18.48 6.61 2.04
N ILE A 108 19.24 5.55 2.35
CA ILE A 108 20.56 5.30 1.78
C ILE A 108 20.44 4.52 0.45
N GLY A 109 19.33 3.82 0.26
CA GLY A 109 19.07 2.93 -0.88
C GLY A 109 17.85 3.36 -1.71
N PRO A 110 17.66 2.73 -2.88
CA PRO A 110 16.45 2.91 -3.68
C PRO A 110 15.20 2.57 -2.88
N LEU A 111 14.15 3.39 -3.02
CA LEU A 111 12.86 3.16 -2.38
C LEU A 111 11.93 2.40 -3.32
N PHE A 112 11.11 1.52 -2.75
CA PHE A 112 10.19 0.68 -3.51
C PHE A 112 8.73 1.03 -3.22
N SER A 113 8.39 1.24 -1.96
CA SER A 113 7.00 1.49 -1.55
C SER A 113 6.89 2.66 -0.60
N VAL A 114 5.86 3.48 -0.82
CA VAL A 114 5.44 4.55 0.06
C VAL A 114 3.92 4.57 0.15
N LYS A 115 3.39 4.66 1.38
CA LYS A 115 1.93 4.77 1.60
C LYS A 115 1.61 5.73 2.73
N PHE A 116 0.56 6.52 2.55
CA PHE A 116 -0.02 7.33 3.61
C PHE A 116 -0.69 6.44 4.65
N ALA A 117 -0.54 6.84 5.91
CA ALA A 117 -1.29 6.23 6.98
C ALA A 117 -2.78 6.65 6.89
N PRO A 118 -3.68 5.86 7.48
CA PRO A 118 -5.06 6.24 7.63
C PRO A 118 -5.22 7.61 8.31
N SER A 119 -6.21 8.36 7.82
CA SER A 119 -6.43 9.76 8.15
C SER A 119 -6.54 10.07 9.66
N HIS A 120 -7.07 9.13 10.44
CA HIS A 120 -7.22 9.26 11.90
C HIS A 120 -5.90 9.25 12.69
N PHE A 121 -4.77 8.89 12.07
CA PHE A 121 -3.44 9.03 12.66
C PHE A 121 -2.78 10.39 12.38
N GLY A 122 -3.45 11.27 11.64
CA GLY A 122 -2.85 12.50 11.12
C GLY A 122 -2.11 12.24 9.81
N LEU A 123 -1.35 13.25 9.40
CA LEU A 123 -0.56 13.18 8.18
C LEU A 123 0.76 12.42 8.45
N ARG A 124 0.70 11.11 8.21
CA ARG A 124 1.80 10.16 8.41
C ARG A 124 2.10 9.39 7.14
N ILE A 125 3.36 9.10 6.88
CA ILE A 125 3.81 8.32 5.72
C ILE A 125 4.70 7.18 6.21
N GLY A 126 4.54 6.00 5.60
CA GLY A 126 5.43 4.87 5.78
C GLY A 126 6.17 4.57 4.49
N CYS A 127 7.49 4.34 4.57
CA CYS A 127 8.28 3.96 3.41
C CYS A 127 9.22 2.81 3.71
N ILE A 128 9.54 2.05 2.66
CA ILE A 128 10.54 0.99 2.69
C ILE A 128 11.36 0.98 1.39
N GLY A 129 12.65 0.68 1.54
CA GLY A 129 13.59 0.59 0.43
C GLY A 129 14.58 -0.56 0.57
N ASN A 130 15.59 -0.55 -0.31
CA ASN A 130 16.64 -1.55 -0.36
C ASN A 130 17.52 -1.59 0.89
N ASP A 131 17.51 -0.54 1.72
CA ASP A 131 18.20 -0.52 3.00
C ASP A 131 17.55 -1.47 4.03
N GLY A 132 16.34 -1.97 3.75
CA GLY A 132 15.60 -2.86 4.64
C GLY A 132 15.15 -2.16 5.93
N ILE A 133 15.06 -0.83 5.92
CA ILE A 133 14.62 -0.03 7.06
C ILE A 133 13.24 0.55 6.75
N LEU A 134 12.26 0.16 7.55
CA LEU A 134 10.95 0.79 7.59
C LEU A 134 11.09 2.14 8.30
N ARG A 135 10.76 3.23 7.61
CA ARG A 135 10.70 4.57 8.21
C ARG A 135 9.27 5.09 8.21
N ILE A 136 8.91 5.72 9.31
CA ILE A 136 7.64 6.43 9.48
C ILE A 136 7.94 7.90 9.70
N TYR A 137 7.32 8.73 8.86
CA TYR A 137 7.40 10.17 8.92
C TYR A 137 6.07 10.76 9.37
N ASP A 138 6.11 11.70 10.30
CA ASP A 138 4.95 12.49 10.75
C ASP A 138 5.15 13.96 10.45
N ALA A 139 4.11 14.60 9.91
CA ALA A 139 3.95 16.04 9.95
C ALA A 139 3.25 16.41 11.26
N LEU A 140 4.03 16.97 12.20
CA LEU A 140 3.53 17.32 13.55
C LEU A 140 2.47 18.42 13.50
N GLU A 141 2.63 19.35 12.56
CA GLU A 141 1.70 20.45 12.32
C GLU A 141 1.06 20.27 10.94
N PRO A 142 -0.25 19.94 10.86
CA PRO A 142 -0.94 19.80 9.58
C PRO A 142 -0.95 21.08 8.73
N SER A 143 -0.74 22.25 9.35
CA SER A 143 -0.62 23.53 8.66
C SER A 143 0.73 23.73 7.98
N ASP A 144 1.80 23.10 8.49
CA ASP A 144 3.13 23.19 7.90
C ASP A 144 3.50 21.86 7.24
N LEU A 145 3.09 21.73 5.98
CA LEU A 145 3.40 20.58 5.16
C LEU A 145 4.90 20.45 4.83
N LYS A 146 5.75 21.39 5.25
CA LYS A 146 7.20 21.36 5.04
C LYS A 146 7.97 20.63 6.14
N SER A 147 7.43 20.60 7.36
CA SER A 147 8.12 20.03 8.52
C SER A 147 7.73 18.58 8.75
N TRP A 148 8.49 17.67 8.13
CA TRP A 148 8.35 16.24 8.32
C TRP A 148 9.44 15.72 9.25
N THR A 149 9.05 14.95 10.27
CA THR A 149 9.96 14.37 11.26
C THR A 149 9.87 12.86 11.24
N ILE A 150 11.00 12.18 11.48
CA ILE A 150 11.03 10.72 11.58
C ILE A 150 10.52 10.32 12.97
N THR A 151 9.40 9.62 13.01
CA THR A 151 8.80 9.12 14.26
C THR A 151 9.34 7.74 14.63
N SER A 152 9.63 6.90 13.64
CA SER A 152 10.10 5.54 13.88
C SER A 152 10.97 5.03 12.74
N GLU A 153 12.07 4.38 13.12
CA GLU A 153 12.91 3.59 12.21
C GLU A 153 13.01 2.17 12.73
N LEU A 154 12.74 1.20 11.86
CA LEU A 154 12.77 -0.20 12.22
C LEU A 154 13.51 -1.00 11.17
N LYS A 155 14.52 -1.76 11.60
CA LYS A 155 15.25 -2.68 10.71
C LYS A 155 14.38 -3.91 10.47
N VAL A 156 13.87 -4.02 9.25
CA VAL A 156 13.04 -5.14 8.77
C VAL A 156 13.94 -6.31 8.39
N LEU A 157 15.00 -6.02 7.62
CA LEU A 157 16.04 -6.99 7.28
C LEU A 157 17.30 -6.75 8.10
N ALA A 158 17.92 -7.83 8.57
CA ALA A 158 19.19 -7.76 9.29
C ALA A 158 20.35 -7.33 8.37
N THR A 159 20.33 -7.78 7.11
CA THR A 159 21.30 -7.42 6.08
C THR A 159 20.56 -6.98 4.82
N PRO A 160 20.93 -5.84 4.21
CA PRO A 160 20.30 -5.40 2.99
C PRO A 160 20.59 -6.40 1.85
N PRO A 161 19.62 -6.67 0.95
CA PRO A 161 19.84 -7.55 -0.17
C PRO A 161 20.91 -7.00 -1.11
N ALA A 162 21.66 -7.90 -1.74
CA ALA A 162 22.69 -7.53 -2.69
C ALA A 162 22.06 -6.91 -3.94
N SER A 163 22.67 -5.83 -4.45
CA SER A 163 22.12 -5.00 -5.54
C SER A 163 21.92 -5.71 -6.89
N HIS A 164 22.46 -6.91 -7.07
CA HIS A 164 22.34 -7.71 -8.30
C HIS A 164 21.18 -8.71 -8.26
N LEU A 165 20.57 -8.91 -7.09
CA LEU A 165 19.42 -9.80 -6.90
C LEU A 165 18.12 -9.00 -7.04
N GLN A 166 17.08 -9.68 -7.53
CA GLN A 166 15.74 -9.12 -7.55
C GLN A 166 15.23 -8.96 -6.12
N SER A 167 15.04 -7.72 -5.68
CA SER A 167 14.43 -7.37 -4.41
C SER A 167 13.06 -6.74 -4.65
N ASP A 168 12.14 -7.03 -3.74
CA ASP A 168 10.79 -6.47 -3.76
C ASP A 168 10.39 -6.11 -2.33
N PHE A 169 9.76 -4.95 -2.18
CA PHE A 169 9.35 -4.43 -0.89
C PHE A 169 8.06 -3.66 -1.02
N GLU A 170 7.15 -3.92 -0.09
CA GLU A 170 5.85 -3.27 -0.11
C GLU A 170 5.32 -3.05 1.29
N LEU A 171 4.55 -1.97 1.42
CA LEU A 171 4.01 -1.53 2.69
C LEU A 171 2.52 -1.28 2.54
N VAL A 172 1.75 -1.72 3.54
CA VAL A 172 0.34 -1.38 3.65
C VAL A 172 -0.05 -1.14 5.10
N TRP A 173 -0.81 -0.08 5.33
CA TRP A 173 -1.38 0.25 6.63
C TRP A 173 -2.69 -0.48 6.85
N CYS A 174 -3.01 -0.80 8.11
CA CYS A 174 -4.35 -1.22 8.47
C CYS A 174 -5.31 -0.02 8.32
N PRO A 175 -6.31 -0.06 7.41
CA PRO A 175 -7.25 1.04 7.21
C PRO A 175 -8.28 1.19 8.34
N SER A 176 -8.33 0.25 9.27
CA SER A 176 -9.37 0.20 10.31
C SER A 176 -9.19 1.31 11.35
N ARG A 177 -10.23 2.13 11.55
CA ARG A 177 -10.24 3.22 12.53
C ARG A 177 -10.30 2.76 13.99
N PHE A 178 -10.87 1.59 14.24
CA PHE A 178 -11.12 1.07 15.60
C PHE A 178 -10.15 -0.04 16.00
N TYR A 179 -9.15 -0.30 15.16
CA TYR A 179 -8.09 -1.25 15.41
C TYR A 179 -6.83 -0.51 15.84
N GLN A 180 -5.89 -1.22 16.47
CA GLN A 180 -4.61 -0.63 16.84
C GLN A 180 -3.79 -0.34 15.57
N GLU A 181 -2.93 0.68 15.65
CA GLU A 181 -2.01 1.03 14.56
C GLU A 181 -1.15 -0.19 14.20
N THR A 182 -1.40 -0.73 13.01
CA THR A 182 -0.77 -1.95 12.51
C THR A 182 -0.40 -1.76 11.05
N ILE A 183 0.77 -2.25 10.67
CA ILE A 183 1.35 -2.13 9.34
C ILE A 183 1.79 -3.52 8.90
N VAL A 184 1.49 -3.91 7.68
CA VAL A 184 2.18 -5.03 7.04
C VAL A 184 3.31 -4.50 6.20
N CYS A 185 4.48 -5.08 6.41
CA CYS A 185 5.68 -4.83 5.66
C CYS A 185 6.10 -6.14 5.01
N CYS A 186 6.13 -6.16 3.68
CA CYS A 186 6.65 -7.28 2.92
C CYS A 186 8.07 -6.95 2.49
N ALA A 187 9.02 -7.82 2.83
CA ALA A 187 10.41 -7.71 2.42
C ALA A 187 10.84 -9.05 1.84
N LEU A 188 11.10 -9.09 0.53
CA LEU A 188 11.44 -10.30 -0.21
C LEU A 188 10.34 -11.38 -0.07
N ASP A 189 10.62 -12.48 0.61
CA ASP A 189 9.70 -13.59 0.89
C ASP A 189 9.03 -13.50 2.27
N GLN A 190 9.38 -12.50 3.07
CA GLN A 190 8.86 -12.33 4.43
C GLN A 190 7.74 -11.29 4.47
N GLY A 191 6.54 -11.71 4.87
CA GLY A 191 5.46 -10.79 5.24
C GLY A 191 5.45 -10.59 6.76
N LEU A 192 5.81 -9.40 7.23
CA LEU A 192 5.93 -9.08 8.65
C LEU A 192 4.83 -8.10 9.07
N ILE A 193 4.18 -8.37 10.20
CA ILE A 193 3.14 -7.50 10.77
C ILE A 193 3.73 -6.77 11.96
N TYR A 194 3.79 -5.45 11.86
CA TYR A 194 4.22 -4.55 12.92
C TYR A 194 3.02 -3.89 13.57
N GLN A 195 2.97 -3.92 14.89
CA GLN A 195 1.94 -3.26 15.69
C GLN A 195 2.58 -2.22 16.59
N ARG A 196 1.86 -1.13 16.86
CA ARG A 196 2.33 -0.10 17.78
C ARG A 196 1.95 -0.44 19.21
N ASN A 197 2.94 -0.47 20.09
CA ASN A 197 2.74 -0.61 21.53
C ASN A 197 2.14 0.64 22.16
N LYS A 198 1.65 0.51 23.41
CA LYS A 198 1.18 1.64 24.23
C LYS A 198 2.27 2.71 24.45
N GLU A 199 3.52 2.31 24.41
CA GLU A 199 4.69 3.21 24.50
C GLU A 199 4.99 3.96 23.20
N GLY A 200 4.22 3.71 22.13
CA GLY A 200 4.39 4.37 20.84
C GLY A 200 5.48 3.78 19.95
N LYS A 201 6.15 2.69 20.36
CA LYS A 201 7.13 1.96 19.54
C LYS A 201 6.48 0.85 18.73
N LEU A 202 6.96 0.63 17.51
CA LEU A 202 6.59 -0.53 16.71
C LEU A 202 7.32 -1.79 17.19
N PHE A 203 6.59 -2.89 17.31
CA PHE A 203 7.13 -4.22 17.57
C PHE A 203 6.60 -5.22 16.54
N LEU A 204 7.36 -6.28 16.31
CA LEU A 204 6.94 -7.37 15.44
C LEU A 204 5.87 -8.20 16.16
N ALA A 205 4.64 -8.15 15.68
CA ALA A 205 3.49 -8.82 16.29
C ALA A 205 3.26 -10.22 15.73
N ALA A 206 3.39 -10.39 14.41
CA ALA A 206 3.19 -11.66 13.73
C ALA A 206 3.91 -11.69 12.38
N THR A 207 3.97 -12.88 11.78
CA THR A 207 4.48 -13.08 10.41
C THR A 207 3.40 -13.77 9.56
N LEU A 208 3.42 -13.54 8.25
CA LEU A 208 2.55 -14.17 7.27
C LEU A 208 3.28 -15.38 6.66
N PRO A 209 3.03 -16.61 7.14
CA PRO A 209 3.74 -17.79 6.68
C PRO A 209 3.25 -18.26 5.31
N GLY A 210 4.05 -19.12 4.66
CA GLY A 210 3.64 -19.88 3.48
C GLY A 210 4.17 -19.36 2.14
N HIS A 211 4.80 -18.19 2.11
CA HIS A 211 5.42 -17.63 0.91
C HIS A 211 6.67 -18.44 0.51
N LYS A 212 6.76 -18.85 -0.76
CA LYS A 212 7.91 -19.59 -1.32
C LYS A 212 8.68 -18.79 -2.38
N GLY A 213 8.40 -17.50 -2.47
CA GLY A 213 9.01 -16.59 -3.44
C GLY A 213 8.79 -15.13 -3.02
N LEU A 214 9.20 -14.21 -3.87
CA LEU A 214 9.03 -12.78 -3.63
C LEU A 214 7.56 -12.40 -3.53
N ILE A 215 7.21 -11.60 -2.53
CA ILE A 215 5.88 -10.98 -2.42
C ILE A 215 5.90 -9.73 -3.31
N ARG A 216 4.99 -9.69 -4.28
CA ARG A 216 4.87 -8.62 -5.28
C ARG A 216 3.87 -7.54 -4.89
N SER A 217 2.77 -7.97 -4.28
CA SER A 217 1.66 -7.10 -3.91
C SER A 217 1.08 -7.51 -2.55
N VAL A 218 0.72 -6.54 -1.71
CA VAL A 218 0.05 -6.73 -0.43
C VAL A 218 -1.04 -5.69 -0.27
N SER A 219 -2.22 -6.14 0.16
CA SER A 219 -3.34 -5.24 0.38
C SER A 219 -4.11 -5.63 1.63
N TRP A 220 -4.38 -4.64 2.48
CA TRP A 220 -5.15 -4.79 3.70
C TRP A 220 -6.61 -4.43 3.45
N ALA A 221 -7.54 -5.33 3.74
CA ALA A 221 -8.95 -5.12 3.53
C ALA A 221 -9.57 -4.18 4.60
N PRO A 222 -10.35 -3.16 4.20
CA PRO A 222 -11.15 -2.38 5.15
C PRO A 222 -12.12 -3.25 5.96
N SER A 223 -11.95 -3.34 7.28
CA SER A 223 -12.73 -4.23 8.18
C SER A 223 -14.11 -3.69 8.58
N ILE A 224 -14.81 -3.03 7.66
CA ILE A 224 -16.15 -2.47 7.92
C ILE A 224 -17.11 -3.63 8.25
N GLY A 225 -17.62 -3.65 9.49
CA GLY A 225 -18.54 -4.68 9.98
C GLY A 225 -17.89 -6.02 10.36
N ARG A 226 -16.56 -6.14 10.35
CA ARG A 226 -15.83 -7.35 10.74
C ARG A 226 -15.04 -7.13 12.03
N THR A 227 -14.98 -8.17 12.87
CA THR A 227 -14.16 -8.17 14.09
C THR A 227 -12.72 -8.59 13.82
N TYR A 228 -12.48 -9.27 12.71
CA TYR A 228 -11.17 -9.69 12.22
C TYR A 228 -10.70 -8.82 11.07
N GLN A 229 -9.40 -8.83 10.82
CA GLN A 229 -8.77 -8.15 9.69
C GLN A 229 -8.46 -9.18 8.59
N LEU A 230 -8.47 -8.75 7.34
CA LEU A 230 -8.02 -9.57 6.22
C LEU A 230 -6.86 -8.88 5.51
N VAL A 231 -5.82 -9.65 5.19
CA VAL A 231 -4.71 -9.21 4.36
C VAL A 231 -4.57 -10.19 3.22
N ALA A 232 -4.40 -9.68 2.01
CA ALA A 232 -4.14 -10.50 0.84
C ALA A 232 -2.74 -10.22 0.31
N THR A 233 -2.05 -11.27 -0.14
CA THR A 233 -0.74 -11.18 -0.76
C THR A 233 -0.74 -11.83 -2.14
N GLY A 234 -0.01 -11.23 -3.07
CA GLY A 234 0.34 -11.78 -4.36
C GLY A 234 1.82 -12.14 -4.37
N CYS A 235 2.13 -13.38 -4.72
CA CYS A 235 3.48 -13.89 -4.65
C CYS A 235 3.97 -14.38 -6.03
N LYS A 236 5.29 -14.35 -6.20
CA LYS A 236 6.04 -14.88 -7.35
C LYS A 236 5.84 -16.38 -7.57
N ASP A 237 5.47 -17.14 -6.52
CA ASP A 237 5.12 -18.56 -6.66
C ASP A 237 3.79 -18.79 -7.41
N GLY A 238 3.06 -17.72 -7.69
CA GLY A 238 1.81 -17.71 -8.43
C GLY A 238 0.56 -17.94 -7.59
N ASN A 239 0.72 -17.93 -6.26
CA ASN A 239 -0.40 -18.09 -5.35
C ASN A 239 -0.86 -16.73 -4.81
N VAL A 240 -2.17 -16.51 -4.88
CA VAL A 240 -2.87 -15.48 -4.11
C VAL A 240 -3.17 -16.07 -2.74
N ARG A 241 -2.72 -15.43 -1.66
CA ARG A 241 -3.00 -15.86 -0.29
C ARG A 241 -3.84 -14.83 0.44
N ILE A 242 -4.77 -15.30 1.25
CA ILE A 242 -5.63 -14.44 2.08
C ILE A 242 -5.52 -14.91 3.52
N PHE A 243 -5.11 -14.00 4.38
CA PHE A 243 -4.87 -14.24 5.80
C PHE A 243 -5.96 -13.58 6.65
N LYS A 244 -6.53 -14.33 7.58
CA LYS A 244 -7.34 -13.84 8.70
C LYS A 244 -6.42 -13.41 9.81
N ILE A 245 -6.64 -12.22 10.33
CA ILE A 245 -5.87 -11.69 11.45
C ILE A 245 -6.87 -11.36 12.57
N THR A 246 -6.73 -12.04 13.70
CA THR A 246 -7.61 -11.88 14.87
C THR A 246 -6.80 -11.51 16.11
N ASP A 247 -7.30 -10.56 16.90
CA ASP A 247 -6.71 -10.20 18.19
C ASP A 247 -7.28 -11.11 19.29
N HIS A 248 -6.44 -11.96 19.87
CA HIS A 248 -6.85 -12.91 20.91
C HIS A 248 -7.23 -12.21 22.21
N ASN A 249 -6.65 -11.03 22.52
CA ASN A 249 -6.89 -10.36 23.79
C ASN A 249 -8.31 -9.78 23.88
N LYS A 250 -8.91 -9.37 22.76
CA LYS A 250 -10.32 -8.93 22.76
C LYS A 250 -11.31 -10.08 22.97
N TYR A 251 -10.95 -11.30 22.57
CA TYR A 251 -11.82 -12.48 22.70
C TYR A 251 -11.82 -13.06 24.12
N ILE A 252 -10.70 -12.95 24.84
CA ILE A 252 -10.60 -13.41 26.24
C ILE A 252 -11.20 -12.37 27.20
N ALA A 253 -11.00 -11.07 26.95
CA ALA A 253 -11.52 -10.00 27.81
C ALA A 253 -13.06 -9.94 27.88
N SER A 254 -13.78 -10.42 26.86
CA SER A 254 -15.24 -10.52 26.89
C SER A 254 -15.77 -11.73 27.67
N ASN A 255 -14.92 -12.73 27.96
CA ASN A 255 -15.35 -14.02 28.52
C ASN A 255 -14.78 -14.32 29.92
N TYR A 256 -13.75 -13.61 30.40
CA TYR A 256 -13.18 -13.86 31.73
C TYR A 256 -12.79 -12.56 32.45
N SER A 257 -13.61 -12.16 33.43
CA SER A 257 -13.18 -11.33 34.56
C SER A 257 -12.55 -12.26 35.61
N GLY A 258 -11.27 -12.59 35.47
CA GLY A 258 -10.60 -13.49 36.40
C GLY A 258 -9.10 -13.23 36.44
N ASN A 259 -8.61 -12.84 37.61
CA ASN A 259 -7.18 -12.74 37.95
C ASN A 259 -6.43 -14.01 37.52
N GLY A 260 -5.39 -13.83 36.71
CA GLY A 260 -4.45 -14.88 36.37
C GLY A 260 -3.19 -14.26 35.80
N ASP A 261 -2.17 -14.13 36.66
CA ASP A 261 -0.81 -13.80 36.27
C ASP A 261 -0.31 -14.88 35.30
N ASN A 262 -0.21 -14.56 34.01
CA ASN A 262 0.45 -15.40 33.02
C ASN A 262 1.40 -14.54 32.20
N GLU A 263 2.68 -14.92 32.29
CA GLU A 263 3.80 -14.31 31.58
C GLU A 263 3.53 -14.22 30.07
N ALA A 264 3.74 -13.02 29.55
CA ALA A 264 3.40 -12.59 28.20
C ALA A 264 4.21 -13.32 27.12
N ASN A 265 3.55 -14.24 26.41
CA ASN A 265 3.95 -14.52 25.03
C ASN A 265 3.51 -13.33 24.16
N ASN A 266 4.49 -12.57 23.68
CA ASN A 266 4.38 -11.23 23.08
C ASN A 266 3.59 -11.09 21.75
N SER A 267 2.92 -12.13 21.26
CA SER A 267 2.08 -12.05 20.05
C SER A 267 0.60 -12.04 20.42
N THR A 268 0.01 -10.85 20.48
CA THR A 268 -1.42 -10.64 20.78
C THR A 268 -2.35 -11.04 19.62
N ILE A 269 -1.77 -11.31 18.45
CA ILE A 269 -2.48 -11.52 17.20
C ILE A 269 -2.29 -12.96 16.71
N ALA A 270 -3.37 -13.62 16.31
CA ALA A 270 -3.35 -14.86 15.53
C ALA A 270 -3.53 -14.59 14.04
N VAL A 271 -2.76 -15.33 13.24
CA VAL A 271 -2.77 -15.29 11.77
C VAL A 271 -3.18 -16.66 11.25
N GLU A 272 -4.28 -16.72 10.50
CA GLU A 272 -4.79 -17.94 9.88
C GLU A 272 -4.81 -17.78 8.36
N LEU A 273 -4.33 -18.77 7.61
CA LEU A 273 -4.46 -18.79 6.15
C LEU A 273 -5.87 -19.30 5.78
N ILE A 274 -6.70 -18.44 5.19
CA ILE A 274 -8.07 -18.78 4.80
C ILE A 274 -8.12 -19.35 3.38
N ALA A 275 -7.35 -18.76 2.48
CA ALA A 275 -7.38 -19.14 1.07
C ALA A 275 -5.98 -19.07 0.47
N GLU A 276 -5.68 -20.08 -0.34
CA GLU A 276 -4.53 -20.12 -1.24
C GLU A 276 -5.07 -20.51 -2.62
N LYS A 277 -4.82 -19.68 -3.63
CA LYS A 277 -5.35 -19.84 -4.99
C LYS A 277 -4.24 -19.71 -6.01
N ASP A 278 -4.01 -20.75 -6.79
CA ASP A 278 -2.97 -20.89 -7.82
C ASP A 278 -3.51 -20.65 -9.25
N ASP A 279 -4.69 -20.04 -9.33
CA ASP A 279 -5.48 -19.82 -10.54
C ASP A 279 -4.74 -19.10 -11.68
N HIS A 280 -3.78 -18.23 -11.36
CA HIS A 280 -3.00 -17.47 -12.36
C HIS A 280 -1.89 -18.30 -13.00
N LYS A 281 -1.43 -19.40 -12.39
CA LYS A 281 -0.37 -20.28 -12.91
C LYS A 281 0.92 -19.56 -13.33
N GLY A 282 1.23 -18.46 -12.65
CA GLY A 282 2.34 -17.54 -12.93
C GLY A 282 2.35 -16.42 -11.90
N GLU A 283 3.31 -15.51 -11.95
CA GLU A 283 3.49 -14.50 -10.89
C GLU A 283 2.23 -13.63 -10.74
N VAL A 284 1.82 -13.41 -9.48
CA VAL A 284 0.73 -12.48 -9.17
C VAL A 284 1.35 -11.12 -8.87
N TRP A 285 1.17 -10.15 -9.75
CA TRP A 285 1.80 -8.83 -9.68
C TRP A 285 1.03 -7.82 -8.84
N SER A 286 -0.29 -7.90 -8.83
CA SER A 286 -1.13 -6.91 -8.15
C SER A 286 -2.27 -7.57 -7.42
N VAL A 287 -2.49 -7.13 -6.18
CA VAL A 287 -3.60 -7.53 -5.32
C VAL A 287 -4.18 -6.28 -4.70
N SER A 288 -5.50 -6.10 -4.79
CA SER A 288 -6.16 -4.91 -4.25
C SER A 288 -7.56 -5.21 -3.73
N TRP A 289 -7.89 -4.66 -2.57
CA TRP A 289 -9.24 -4.71 -2.00
C TRP A 289 -10.07 -3.52 -2.43
N ASN A 290 -11.37 -3.74 -2.56
CA ASN A 290 -12.31 -2.62 -2.69
C ASN A 290 -12.45 -1.83 -1.37
N LEU A 291 -13.05 -0.64 -1.45
CA LEU A 291 -13.24 0.26 -0.31
C LEU A 291 -14.02 -0.38 0.86
N THR A 292 -14.89 -1.35 0.59
CA THR A 292 -15.66 -2.05 1.63
C THR A 292 -14.96 -3.31 2.16
N GLY A 293 -13.86 -3.73 1.52
CA GLY A 293 -13.13 -4.97 1.81
C GLY A 293 -13.94 -6.25 1.54
N THR A 294 -14.94 -6.19 0.66
CA THR A 294 -15.82 -7.30 0.28
C THR A 294 -15.39 -8.04 -0.99
N VAL A 295 -14.67 -7.35 -1.88
CA VAL A 295 -14.16 -7.90 -3.13
C VAL A 295 -12.66 -7.67 -3.20
N LEU A 296 -11.93 -8.72 -3.55
CA LEU A 296 -10.50 -8.69 -3.83
C LEU A 296 -10.29 -8.80 -5.34
N SER A 297 -9.38 -8.02 -5.90
CA SER A 297 -8.89 -8.21 -7.27
C SER A 297 -7.46 -8.73 -7.25
N SER A 298 -7.14 -9.67 -8.13
CA SER A 298 -5.76 -10.10 -8.40
C SER A 298 -5.45 -10.07 -9.89
N ALA A 299 -4.22 -9.71 -10.24
CA ALA A 299 -3.70 -9.69 -11.60
C ALA A 299 -2.34 -10.40 -11.66
N GLY A 300 -2.08 -11.14 -12.73
CA GLY A 300 -0.84 -11.91 -12.87
C GLY A 300 -0.41 -12.14 -14.32
N ASP A 301 0.61 -12.97 -14.50
CA ASP A 301 1.25 -13.27 -15.79
C ASP A 301 0.31 -13.88 -16.85
N ASP A 302 -0.80 -14.48 -16.43
CA ASP A 302 -1.83 -15.00 -17.36
C ASP A 302 -2.54 -13.89 -18.16
N GLY A 303 -2.25 -12.62 -17.84
CA GLY A 303 -2.85 -11.46 -18.46
C GLY A 303 -4.32 -11.32 -18.10
N LYS A 304 -4.76 -11.90 -16.98
CA LYS A 304 -6.15 -11.86 -16.52
C LYS A 304 -6.24 -11.13 -15.19
N VAL A 305 -7.37 -10.47 -14.98
CA VAL A 305 -7.74 -9.92 -13.66
C VAL A 305 -8.88 -10.76 -13.11
N ARG A 306 -8.73 -11.26 -11.88
CA ARG A 306 -9.73 -12.09 -11.20
C ARG A 306 -10.33 -11.31 -10.06
N LEU A 307 -11.65 -11.39 -9.91
CA LEU A 307 -12.37 -10.84 -8.77
C LEU A 307 -12.80 -11.98 -7.84
N TRP A 308 -12.50 -11.83 -6.56
CA TRP A 308 -12.77 -12.82 -5.53
C TRP A 308 -13.73 -12.26 -4.51
N LYS A 309 -14.64 -13.12 -4.03
CA LYS A 309 -15.60 -12.79 -2.97
C LYS A 309 -15.63 -13.92 -1.94
N SER A 310 -15.79 -13.57 -0.68
CA SER A 310 -16.00 -14.55 0.37
C SER A 310 -17.40 -15.15 0.28
N SER A 311 -17.48 -16.48 0.39
CA SER A 311 -18.71 -17.23 0.57
C SER A 311 -19.22 -17.11 2.02
N TYR A 312 -20.36 -17.72 2.31
CA TYR A 312 -20.87 -17.80 3.68
C TYR A 312 -19.96 -18.64 4.61
N SER A 313 -19.17 -19.55 4.06
CA SER A 313 -18.23 -20.40 4.80
C SER A 313 -16.85 -19.74 5.02
N ASP A 314 -16.74 -18.42 4.86
CA ASP A 314 -15.48 -17.66 4.84
C ASP A 314 -14.48 -18.08 3.72
N GLU A 315 -14.87 -18.96 2.79
CA GLU A 315 -14.01 -19.36 1.67
C GLU A 315 -14.06 -18.35 0.52
N PHE A 316 -12.91 -18.07 -0.11
CA PHE A 316 -12.86 -17.18 -1.26
C PHE A 316 -13.10 -17.92 -2.57
N GLN A 317 -14.07 -17.42 -3.34
CA GLN A 317 -14.44 -17.92 -4.67
C GLN A 317 -14.21 -16.85 -5.73
N CYS A 318 -13.74 -17.28 -6.91
CA CYS A 318 -13.59 -16.40 -8.07
C CYS A 318 -14.97 -16.12 -8.68
N MET A 319 -15.39 -14.86 -8.65
CA MET A 319 -16.69 -14.41 -9.18
C MET A 319 -16.63 -14.12 -10.67
N SER A 320 -15.53 -13.56 -11.14
CA SER A 320 -15.37 -13.16 -12.54
C SER A 320 -13.90 -13.10 -12.93
N VAL A 321 -13.65 -13.41 -14.20
CA VAL A 321 -12.34 -13.31 -14.83
C VAL A 321 -12.43 -12.30 -15.98
N ILE A 322 -11.67 -11.23 -15.87
CA ILE A 322 -11.56 -10.18 -16.87
C ILE A 322 -10.32 -10.48 -17.70
N THR A 323 -10.48 -10.48 -19.02
CA THR A 323 -9.39 -10.64 -19.99
C THR A 323 -9.30 -9.37 -20.83
N PRO A 324 -8.10 -8.90 -21.18
CA PRO A 324 -7.96 -7.81 -22.13
C PRO A 324 -8.50 -8.29 -23.47
N GLN A 325 -9.43 -7.52 -24.06
CA GLN A 325 -9.82 -7.76 -25.45
C GLN A 325 -8.59 -7.49 -26.32
N LYS A 326 -8.07 -8.55 -26.97
CA LYS A 326 -7.05 -8.40 -28.00
C LYS A 326 -7.63 -7.53 -29.11
N ARG A 327 -6.98 -6.41 -29.38
CA ARG A 327 -7.26 -5.57 -30.55
C ARG A 327 -6.57 -6.14 -31.78
#